data_AF-A0A812JMN9-F1
#
_entry.id   AF-A0A812JMN9-F1
#
_cell.length_a   1.000
_cell.length_b   1.000
_cell.length_c   1.000
_cell.angle_alpha   90.00
_cell.angle_beta   90.00
_cell.angle_gamma   90.00
#
_symmetry.space_group_name_H-M   'P 1'
#
loop_
_entity.id
_entity.type
_entity.pdbx_description
1 polymer ?
#
loop_
_entity_poly.entity_id
_entity_poly.type
_entity_poly.pdbx_seq_one_letter_code
_entity_poly.pdbx_strand_id
1 'polypeptide(L)'
;LHLLPIGVLQDVIAPLLWEWLEDSSLHRFCGLEPSASWDDALVSFTAKARAWARARKLDLCIKPLTMKKLNLTFALDRWPELEGRVKAGRRKVLMHFVAHAAVAIEQELPDNATGHAVFMARQRTTMAWSVSTLLQLWAAGSKPYLSDNEVRESTFLGDLFLATFQRLAAYNVHANKLLYHFKPKIHMLGHLFEFAAQTKENPESFSNWVDEDNMKWLAKIAASLKPKTAGQQL
;
A
#
# COMPACT_ATOMS: atom_id res chain seq x y z
N LEU A 1 8.95 10.13 6.22
CA LEU A 1 7.99 9.02 6.08
C LEU A 1 7.04 9.06 4.87
N HIS A 2 6.72 10.23 4.28
CA HIS A 2 5.79 10.33 3.14
C HIS A 2 6.05 9.33 2.00
N LEU A 3 7.32 8.98 1.76
CA LEU A 3 7.76 7.95 0.83
C LEU A 3 7.01 6.61 0.97
N LEU A 4 6.80 6.13 2.20
CA LEU A 4 6.21 4.83 2.45
C LEU A 4 4.70 4.85 2.13
N PRO A 5 3.87 5.71 2.73
CA PRO A 5 2.43 5.70 2.44
C PRO A 5 2.08 6.29 1.08
N ILE A 6 2.79 7.30 0.57
CA ILE A 6 2.48 7.94 -0.71
C ILE A 6 3.14 7.20 -1.87
N GLY A 7 4.35 6.69 -1.67
CA GLY A 7 5.09 6.00 -2.72
C GLY A 7 4.88 4.49 -2.69
N VAL A 8 5.37 3.84 -1.63
CA VAL A 8 5.50 2.38 -1.60
C VAL A 8 4.14 1.69 -1.50
N LEU A 9 3.26 2.12 -0.60
CA LEU A 9 1.95 1.49 -0.44
C LEU A 9 1.09 1.59 -1.71
N GLN A 10 1.25 2.65 -2.50
CA GLN A 10 0.58 2.79 -3.80
C GLN A 10 1.00 1.69 -4.79
N ASP A 11 2.27 1.29 -4.75
CA ASP A 11 2.87 0.26 -5.62
C ASP A 11 2.76 -1.15 -5.03
N VAL A 12 2.24 -1.30 -3.82
CA VAL A 12 1.97 -2.61 -3.20
C VAL A 12 0.50 -2.96 -3.31
N ILE A 13 -0.39 -2.02 -2.99
CA ILE A 13 -1.84 -2.26 -2.93
C ILE A 13 -2.39 -2.59 -4.32
N ALA A 14 -2.06 -1.81 -5.36
CA ALA A 14 -2.66 -2.00 -6.67
C ALA A 14 -2.25 -3.33 -7.34
N PRO A 15 -0.96 -3.74 -7.36
CA PRO A 15 -0.56 -5.05 -7.84
C PRO A 15 -1.22 -6.23 -7.11
N LEU A 16 -1.33 -6.17 -5.79
CA LEU A 16 -2.00 -7.22 -5.00
C LEU A 16 -3.47 -7.38 -5.40
N LEU A 17 -4.19 -6.27 -5.53
CA LEU A 17 -5.59 -6.29 -5.95
C LEU A 17 -5.75 -6.82 -7.37
N TRP A 18 -4.80 -6.51 -8.27
CA TRP A 18 -4.80 -7.06 -9.63
C TRP A 18 -4.64 -8.58 -9.63
N GLU A 19 -3.66 -9.12 -8.90
CA GLU A 19 -3.46 -10.58 -8.85
C GLU A 19 -4.67 -11.30 -8.28
N TRP A 20 -5.32 -10.75 -7.25
CA TRP A 20 -6.55 -11.32 -6.69
C TRP A 20 -7.77 -11.21 -7.60
N LEU A 21 -7.82 -10.21 -8.47
CA LEU A 21 -8.84 -10.12 -9.51
C LEU A 21 -8.61 -11.18 -10.58
N GLU A 22 -7.36 -11.36 -11.01
CA GLU A 22 -6.97 -12.30 -12.06
C GLU A 22 -7.26 -13.76 -11.67
N ASP A 23 -7.02 -14.16 -10.41
CA ASP A 23 -7.30 -15.52 -9.91
C ASP A 23 -8.68 -15.67 -9.22
N SER A 24 -9.52 -14.63 -9.33
CA SER A 24 -10.85 -14.54 -8.70
C SER A 24 -10.86 -14.68 -7.17
N SER A 25 -9.71 -14.62 -6.49
CA SER A 25 -9.66 -14.62 -5.03
C SER A 25 -10.35 -13.41 -4.43
N LEU A 26 -10.30 -12.25 -5.10
CA LEU A 26 -10.98 -11.05 -4.64
C LEU A 26 -12.50 -11.24 -4.68
N HIS A 27 -13.03 -11.87 -5.74
CA HIS A 27 -14.45 -12.18 -5.87
C HIS A 27 -14.92 -13.09 -4.74
N ARG A 28 -14.19 -14.20 -4.49
CA ARG A 28 -14.49 -15.12 -3.38
C ARG A 28 -14.48 -14.43 -2.03
N PHE A 29 -13.43 -13.66 -1.73
CA PHE A 29 -13.34 -12.85 -0.51
C PHE A 29 -14.50 -11.85 -0.39
N CYS A 30 -14.94 -11.29 -1.52
CA CYS A 30 -16.06 -10.37 -1.60
C CYS A 30 -17.43 -11.04 -1.48
N GLY A 31 -17.51 -12.38 -1.52
CA GLY A 31 -18.76 -13.14 -1.57
C GLY A 31 -19.49 -12.98 -2.90
N LEU A 32 -18.75 -12.82 -3.99
CA LEU A 32 -19.27 -12.63 -5.34
C LEU A 32 -18.95 -13.84 -6.22
N GLU A 33 -19.83 -14.09 -7.19
CA GLU A 33 -19.58 -15.06 -8.25
C GLU A 33 -18.36 -14.65 -9.09
N PRO A 34 -17.54 -15.61 -9.58
CA PRO A 34 -16.39 -15.30 -10.44
C PRO A 34 -16.75 -14.57 -11.74
N SER A 35 -18.02 -14.66 -12.17
CA SER A 35 -18.54 -13.95 -13.35
C SER A 35 -18.88 -12.48 -13.10
N ALA A 36 -18.90 -12.02 -11.83
CA ALA A 36 -19.14 -10.62 -11.52
C ALA A 36 -18.01 -9.74 -12.06
N SER A 37 -18.33 -8.48 -12.40
CA SER A 37 -17.32 -7.59 -12.96
C SER A 37 -16.21 -7.28 -11.95
N TRP A 38 -15.00 -6.97 -12.44
CA TRP A 38 -13.89 -6.58 -11.57
C TRP A 38 -14.19 -5.29 -10.79
N ASP A 39 -14.97 -4.37 -11.37
CA ASP A 39 -15.42 -3.18 -10.67
C ASP A 39 -16.39 -3.52 -9.52
N ASP A 40 -17.28 -4.49 -9.69
CA ASP A 40 -18.17 -4.95 -8.59
C ASP A 40 -17.35 -5.53 -7.43
N ALA A 41 -16.33 -6.34 -7.74
CA ALA A 41 -15.41 -6.88 -6.74
C ALA A 41 -14.64 -5.78 -5.99
N LEU A 42 -14.14 -4.76 -6.70
CA LEU A 42 -13.43 -3.62 -6.10
C LEU A 42 -14.34 -2.72 -5.26
N VAL A 43 -15.58 -2.50 -5.70
CA VAL A 43 -16.59 -1.75 -4.94
C VAL A 43 -16.96 -2.49 -3.67
N SER A 44 -17.22 -3.80 -3.75
CA SER A 44 -17.49 -4.66 -2.59
C SER A 44 -16.31 -4.69 -1.62
N PHE A 45 -15.09 -4.84 -2.13
CA PHE A 45 -13.85 -4.78 -1.34
C PHE A 45 -13.74 -3.45 -0.59
N THR A 46 -14.02 -2.33 -1.26
CA THR A 46 -14.00 -1.00 -0.62
C THR A 46 -15.05 -0.86 0.48
N ALA A 47 -16.25 -1.43 0.28
CA ALA A 47 -17.29 -1.44 1.29
C ALA A 47 -16.86 -2.24 2.54
N LYS A 48 -16.31 -3.45 2.34
CA LYS A 48 -15.74 -4.27 3.42
C LYS A 48 -14.60 -3.54 4.14
N ALA A 49 -13.69 -2.88 3.41
CA ALA A 49 -12.59 -2.11 3.98
C ALA A 49 -13.10 -0.99 4.91
N ARG A 50 -14.09 -0.23 4.45
CA ARG A 50 -14.71 0.85 5.25
C ARG A 50 -15.42 0.32 6.50
N ALA A 51 -16.13 -0.80 6.38
CA ALA A 51 -16.78 -1.45 7.51
C ALA A 51 -15.76 -1.94 8.55
N TRP A 52 -14.69 -2.60 8.08
CA TRP A 52 -13.58 -3.05 8.91
C TRP A 52 -12.89 -1.90 9.65
N ALA A 53 -12.64 -0.79 8.95
CA ALA A 53 -12.04 0.41 9.53
C ALA A 53 -12.95 1.06 10.58
N ARG A 54 -14.26 1.17 10.29
CA ARG A 54 -15.25 1.70 11.23
C ARG A 54 -15.32 0.88 12.51
N ALA A 55 -15.33 -0.46 12.40
CA ALA A 55 -15.34 -1.36 13.56
C ALA A 55 -14.11 -1.17 14.46
N ARG A 56 -12.99 -0.68 13.90
CA ARG A 56 -11.73 -0.40 14.60
C ARG A 56 -11.51 1.08 14.92
N LYS A 57 -12.52 1.94 14.70
CA LYS A 57 -12.43 3.40 14.90
C LYS A 57 -11.30 4.08 14.08
N LEU A 58 -11.03 3.57 12.87
CA LEU A 58 -10.05 4.14 11.94
C LEU A 58 -10.76 4.96 10.83
N ASP A 59 -10.18 6.09 10.39
CA ASP A 59 -10.69 6.86 9.25
C ASP A 59 -10.27 6.22 7.92
N LEU A 60 -11.23 5.60 7.23
CA LEU A 60 -11.08 5.16 5.84
C LEU A 60 -12.16 5.78 4.93
N CYS A 61 -12.21 7.11 4.86
CA CYS A 61 -13.07 7.81 3.89
C CYS A 61 -12.42 7.89 2.49
N ILE A 62 -12.31 6.76 1.80
CA ILE A 62 -11.87 6.67 0.39
C ILE A 62 -13.09 6.51 -0.51
N LYS A 63 -13.08 6.98 -1.76
CA LYS A 63 -14.13 6.65 -2.75
C LYS A 63 -14.05 5.16 -3.14
N PRO A 64 -15.13 4.53 -3.66
CA PRO A 64 -15.08 3.16 -4.13
C PRO A 64 -13.93 2.96 -5.12
N LEU A 65 -13.12 1.92 -4.92
CA LEU A 65 -12.09 1.53 -5.86
C LEU A 65 -12.75 1.02 -7.15
N THR A 66 -12.09 1.28 -8.27
CA THR A 66 -12.48 0.82 -9.60
C THR A 66 -11.21 0.56 -10.40
N MET A 67 -11.31 -0.18 -11.50
CA MET A 67 -10.22 -0.47 -12.42
C MET A 67 -9.50 0.80 -12.84
N LYS A 68 -10.28 1.84 -13.20
CA LYS A 68 -9.76 3.17 -13.55
C LYS A 68 -8.93 3.80 -12.43
N LYS A 69 -9.30 3.61 -11.16
CA LYS A 69 -8.60 4.22 -10.01
C LYS A 69 -7.37 3.45 -9.56
N LEU A 70 -7.24 2.21 -9.98
CA LEU A 70 -6.04 1.41 -9.75
C LEU A 70 -5.07 1.49 -10.95
N ASN A 71 -5.36 2.36 -11.92
CA ASN A 71 -4.66 2.44 -13.20
C ASN A 71 -4.60 1.08 -13.91
N LEU A 72 -5.61 0.25 -13.68
CA LEU A 72 -5.78 -1.08 -14.26
C LEU A 72 -6.60 -0.92 -15.53
N THR A 73 -6.09 -0.23 -16.53
CA THR A 73 -6.63 -0.34 -17.88
C THR A 73 -5.96 -1.54 -18.53
N PHE A 74 -6.70 -2.35 -19.31
CA PHE A 74 -6.20 -3.56 -20.01
C PHE A 74 -4.99 -3.34 -20.94
N ALA A 75 -4.50 -2.10 -21.05
CA ALA A 75 -3.23 -1.82 -21.69
C ALA A 75 -2.10 -2.36 -20.79
N LEU A 76 -1.49 -3.46 -21.25
CA LEU A 76 -0.38 -4.16 -20.59
C LEU A 76 0.93 -3.34 -20.51
N ASP A 77 0.90 -2.06 -20.87
CA ASP A 77 2.07 -1.18 -20.97
C ASP A 77 2.33 -0.35 -19.70
N ARG A 78 1.50 -0.49 -18.66
CA ARG A 78 1.57 0.35 -17.46
C ARG A 78 1.56 -0.44 -16.17
N TRP A 79 2.31 0.08 -15.20
CA TRP A 79 2.31 -0.43 -13.84
C TRP A 79 1.01 -0.06 -13.11
N PRO A 80 0.34 -1.03 -12.44
CA PRO A 80 -0.73 -0.77 -11.50
C PRO A 80 -0.33 0.24 -10.43
N GLU A 81 -1.16 1.25 -10.22
CA GLU A 81 -0.92 2.27 -9.20
C GLU A 81 -2.23 2.73 -8.58
N LEU A 82 -2.30 2.71 -7.26
CA LEU A 82 -3.42 3.30 -6.53
C LEU A 82 -3.48 4.81 -6.77
N GLU A 83 -4.66 5.33 -7.12
CA GLU A 83 -4.87 6.76 -7.41
C GLU A 83 -4.23 7.68 -6.35
N GLY A 84 -3.46 8.68 -6.82
CA GLY A 84 -2.74 9.65 -6.01
C GLY A 84 -3.59 10.47 -5.03
N ARG A 85 -4.92 10.45 -5.18
CA ARG A 85 -5.88 11.22 -4.35
C ARG A 85 -6.19 10.58 -3.00
N VAL A 86 -5.86 9.31 -2.80
CA VAL A 86 -6.02 8.67 -1.48
C VAL A 86 -5.00 9.29 -0.53
N LYS A 87 -5.44 10.01 0.51
CA LYS A 87 -4.50 10.60 1.48
C LYS A 87 -3.64 9.52 2.14
N ALA A 88 -2.41 9.87 2.49
CA ALA A 88 -1.42 8.97 3.05
C ALA A 88 -1.91 8.22 4.32
N GLY A 89 -2.54 8.91 5.27
CA GLY A 89 -3.14 8.25 6.45
C GLY A 89 -4.18 7.19 6.09
N ARG A 90 -5.04 7.48 5.08
CA ARG A 90 -6.04 6.52 4.58
C ARG A 90 -5.40 5.35 3.83
N ARG A 91 -4.26 5.56 3.15
CA ARG A 91 -3.50 4.48 2.53
C ARG A 91 -2.91 3.53 3.57
N LYS A 92 -2.41 4.03 4.72
CA LYS A 92 -1.97 3.15 5.82
C LYS A 92 -3.13 2.26 6.30
N VAL A 93 -4.29 2.86 6.56
CA VAL A 93 -5.50 2.12 6.98
C VAL A 93 -5.93 1.10 5.91
N LEU A 94 -5.92 1.49 4.64
CA LEU A 94 -6.23 0.58 3.53
C LEU A 94 -5.22 -0.57 3.46
N MET A 95 -3.93 -0.31 3.63
CA MET A 95 -2.90 -1.36 3.64
C MET A 95 -3.11 -2.35 4.79
N HIS A 96 -3.50 -1.89 5.98
CA HIS A 96 -3.84 -2.79 7.08
C HIS A 96 -5.01 -3.72 6.73
N PHE A 97 -6.04 -3.18 6.05
CA PHE A 97 -7.13 -4.01 5.55
C PHE A 97 -6.68 -4.97 4.44
N VAL A 98 -5.82 -4.53 3.53
CA VAL A 98 -5.24 -5.39 2.48
C VAL A 98 -4.46 -6.54 3.10
N ALA A 99 -3.64 -6.30 4.12
CA ALA A 99 -2.93 -7.35 4.85
C ALA A 99 -3.90 -8.33 5.52
N HIS A 100 -4.96 -7.83 6.13
CA HIS A 100 -6.02 -8.68 6.72
C HIS A 100 -6.72 -9.55 5.65
N ALA A 101 -7.04 -8.97 4.49
CA ALA A 101 -7.64 -9.70 3.38
C ALA A 101 -6.67 -10.73 2.79
N ALA A 102 -5.37 -10.42 2.69
CA ALA A 102 -4.36 -11.35 2.20
C ALA A 102 -4.28 -12.62 3.06
N VAL A 103 -4.29 -12.46 4.39
CA VAL A 103 -4.34 -13.58 5.33
C VAL A 103 -5.62 -14.40 5.16
N ALA A 104 -6.78 -13.74 5.05
CA ALA A 104 -8.06 -14.44 4.86
C ALA A 104 -8.10 -15.23 3.54
N ILE A 105 -7.61 -14.64 2.44
CA ILE A 105 -7.52 -15.29 1.13
C ILE A 105 -6.55 -16.47 1.17
N GLU A 106 -5.42 -16.35 1.86
CA GLU A 106 -4.49 -17.47 2.02
C GLU A 106 -5.09 -18.61 2.84
N GLN A 107 -5.85 -18.31 3.89
CA GLN A 107 -6.50 -19.31 4.75
C GLN A 107 -7.59 -20.12 4.03
N GLU A 108 -8.10 -19.64 2.90
CA GLU A 108 -9.01 -20.41 2.03
C GLU A 108 -8.28 -21.47 1.19
N LEU A 109 -6.94 -21.44 1.12
CA LEU A 109 -6.17 -22.47 0.43
C LEU A 109 -6.21 -23.78 1.22
N PRO A 110 -6.36 -24.95 0.57
CA PRO A 110 -6.30 -26.24 1.25
C PRO A 110 -4.96 -26.43 1.98
N ASP A 111 -4.98 -27.02 3.18
CA ASP A 111 -3.78 -27.22 4.02
C ASP A 111 -2.67 -28.02 3.32
N ASN A 112 -3.05 -28.94 2.45
CA ASN A 112 -2.16 -29.78 1.64
C ASN A 112 -1.86 -29.20 0.25
N ALA A 113 -2.34 -27.99 -0.05
CA ALA A 113 -2.09 -27.35 -1.32
C ALA A 113 -0.58 -27.08 -1.45
N THR A 114 0.03 -27.64 -2.47
CA THR A 114 1.43 -27.47 -2.79
C THR A 114 1.59 -26.90 -4.19
N GLY A 115 2.80 -26.45 -4.50
CA GLY A 115 3.14 -25.93 -5.81
C GLY A 115 3.22 -24.42 -5.88
N HIS A 116 3.46 -23.95 -7.09
CA HIS A 116 3.92 -22.60 -7.34
C HIS A 116 2.87 -21.51 -6.99
N ALA A 117 1.60 -21.77 -7.29
CA ALA A 117 0.51 -20.82 -7.02
C ALA A 117 0.34 -20.56 -5.51
N VAL A 118 0.36 -21.61 -4.69
CA VAL A 118 0.29 -21.52 -3.22
C VAL A 118 1.51 -20.78 -2.68
N PHE A 119 2.70 -21.11 -3.18
CA PHE A 119 3.92 -20.42 -2.80
C PHE A 119 3.83 -18.91 -3.07
N MET A 120 3.35 -18.50 -4.25
CA MET A 120 3.19 -17.09 -4.59
C MET A 120 2.09 -16.40 -3.76
N ALA A 121 1.00 -17.11 -3.43
CA ALA A 121 0.00 -16.59 -2.50
C ALA A 121 0.61 -16.28 -1.12
N ARG A 122 1.42 -17.21 -0.58
CA ARG A 122 2.17 -17.00 0.68
C ARG A 122 3.14 -15.83 0.58
N GLN A 123 3.82 -15.64 -0.55
CA GLN A 123 4.71 -14.49 -0.75
C GLN A 123 3.94 -13.17 -0.70
N ARG A 124 2.78 -13.08 -1.37
CA ARG A 124 1.90 -11.90 -1.32
C ARG A 124 1.42 -11.60 0.08
N THR A 125 0.94 -12.61 0.81
CA THR A 125 0.49 -12.43 2.19
C THR A 125 1.61 -12.00 3.10
N THR A 126 2.78 -12.66 3.01
CA THR A 126 3.94 -12.32 3.84
C THR A 126 4.38 -10.88 3.59
N MET A 127 4.45 -10.45 2.33
CA MET A 127 4.76 -9.06 1.95
C MET A 127 3.75 -8.06 2.51
N ALA A 128 2.45 -8.33 2.33
CA ALA A 128 1.39 -7.43 2.79
C ALA A 128 1.35 -7.35 4.32
N TRP A 129 1.50 -8.50 4.99
CA TRP A 129 1.54 -8.61 6.44
C TRP A 129 2.76 -7.88 7.01
N SER A 130 3.97 -8.14 6.51
CA SER A 130 5.19 -7.58 7.08
C SER A 130 5.20 -6.05 7.04
N VAL A 131 4.84 -5.43 5.92
CA VAL A 131 4.76 -3.96 5.80
C VAL A 131 3.64 -3.36 6.65
N SER A 132 2.52 -4.07 6.79
CA SER A 132 1.40 -3.65 7.63
C SER A 132 1.77 -3.69 9.11
N THR A 133 2.39 -4.78 9.56
CA THR A 133 2.88 -4.96 10.94
C THR A 133 3.96 -3.93 11.26
N LEU A 134 4.89 -3.68 10.33
CA LEU A 134 5.93 -2.67 10.48
C LEU A 134 5.34 -1.26 10.68
N LEU A 135 4.34 -0.90 9.89
CA LEU A 135 3.65 0.38 10.04
C LEU A 135 2.93 0.51 11.40
N GLN A 136 2.36 -0.59 11.91
CA GLN A 136 1.75 -0.61 13.24
C GLN A 136 2.79 -0.48 14.35
N LEU A 137 3.91 -1.21 14.22
CA LEU A 137 5.04 -1.15 15.14
C LEU A 137 5.56 0.29 15.26
N TRP A 138 5.83 0.97 14.15
CA TRP A 138 6.29 2.36 14.20
C TRP A 138 5.23 3.34 14.73
N ALA A 139 3.96 3.11 14.41
CA ALA A 139 2.86 3.95 14.87
C ALA A 139 2.62 3.85 16.39
N ALA A 140 2.61 2.63 16.93
CA ALA A 140 2.36 2.32 18.33
C ALA A 140 3.62 2.34 19.19
N GLY A 141 4.79 2.20 18.58
CA GLY A 141 6.05 2.07 19.26
C GLY A 141 6.56 3.36 19.90
N SER A 142 7.65 3.20 20.64
CA SER A 142 8.31 4.26 21.40
C SER A 142 8.72 5.43 20.49
N LYS A 143 8.59 6.66 21.02
CA LYS A 143 8.94 7.92 20.33
C LYS A 143 9.76 8.82 21.25
N PRO A 144 10.82 9.48 20.74
CA PRO A 144 11.26 9.49 19.35
C PRO A 144 12.13 8.28 18.96
N TYR A 145 12.54 7.45 19.92
CA TYR A 145 13.40 6.29 19.70
C TYR A 145 12.65 4.99 19.99
N LEU A 146 12.90 3.99 19.16
CA LEU A 146 12.48 2.60 19.36
C LEU A 146 13.35 1.93 20.44
N SER A 147 12.75 1.02 21.20
CA SER A 147 13.47 0.09 22.07
C SER A 147 14.24 -0.96 21.26
N ASP A 148 15.19 -1.66 21.88
CA ASP A 148 15.99 -2.69 21.20
C ASP A 148 15.14 -3.84 20.63
N ASN A 149 14.01 -4.14 21.26
CA ASN A 149 13.06 -5.13 20.75
C ASN A 149 12.34 -4.61 19.51
N GLU A 150 11.84 -3.38 19.57
CA GLU A 150 11.17 -2.74 18.43
C GLU A 150 12.12 -2.55 17.25
N VAL A 151 13.40 -2.25 17.48
CA VAL A 151 14.41 -2.18 16.41
C VAL A 151 14.60 -3.54 15.76
N ARG A 152 14.82 -4.60 16.55
CA ARG A 152 14.99 -5.97 16.01
C ARG A 152 13.78 -6.42 15.20
N GLU A 153 12.58 -6.18 15.73
CA GLU A 153 11.33 -6.52 15.04
C GLU A 153 11.14 -5.69 13.77
N SER A 154 11.43 -4.39 13.82
CA SER A 154 11.39 -3.49 12.67
C SER A 154 12.33 -3.95 11.56
N THR A 155 13.58 -4.30 11.90
CA THR A 155 14.56 -4.81 10.93
C THR A 155 14.09 -6.12 10.31
N PHE A 156 13.65 -7.08 11.13
CA PHE A 156 13.13 -8.36 10.63
C PHE A 156 11.95 -8.18 9.66
N LEU A 157 10.97 -7.35 10.02
CA LEU A 157 9.80 -7.09 9.17
C LEU A 157 10.18 -6.35 7.87
N GLY A 158 11.12 -5.40 7.96
CA GLY A 158 11.65 -4.69 6.80
C GLY A 158 12.36 -5.60 5.81
N ASP A 159 13.26 -6.46 6.29
CA ASP A 159 13.97 -7.45 5.48
C ASP A 159 13.00 -8.45 4.84
N LEU A 160 12.01 -8.92 5.63
CA LEU A 160 10.99 -9.84 5.15
C LEU A 160 10.14 -9.20 4.04
N PHE A 161 9.75 -7.92 4.18
CA PHE A 161 9.08 -7.16 3.13
C PHE A 161 9.93 -7.06 1.86
N LEU A 162 11.19 -6.63 1.96
CA LEU A 162 12.05 -6.44 0.79
C LEU A 162 12.31 -7.75 0.05
N ALA A 163 12.59 -8.82 0.79
CA ALA A 163 12.85 -10.15 0.21
C ALA A 163 11.63 -10.70 -0.53
N THR A 164 10.43 -10.56 0.04
CA THR A 164 9.18 -11.02 -0.58
C THR A 164 8.79 -10.15 -1.78
N PHE A 165 8.92 -8.82 -1.67
CA PHE A 165 8.69 -7.89 -2.78
C PHE A 165 9.67 -8.16 -3.95
N GLN A 166 10.95 -8.42 -3.66
CA GLN A 166 11.96 -8.81 -4.65
C GLN A 166 11.58 -10.08 -5.40
N ARG A 167 11.15 -11.11 -4.67
CA ARG A 167 10.75 -12.37 -5.26
C ARG A 167 9.53 -12.22 -6.16
N LEU A 168 8.52 -11.46 -5.73
CA LEU A 168 7.32 -11.17 -6.52
C LEU A 168 7.65 -10.36 -7.79
N ALA A 169 8.56 -9.38 -7.69
CA ALA A 169 9.04 -8.61 -8.84
C ALA A 169 9.78 -9.49 -9.85
N ALA A 170 10.73 -10.31 -9.40
CA ALA A 170 11.46 -11.22 -10.27
C ALA A 170 10.50 -12.19 -10.98
N TYR A 171 9.56 -12.79 -10.24
CA TYR A 171 8.56 -13.69 -10.81
C TYR A 171 7.70 -13.00 -11.89
N ASN A 172 7.20 -11.79 -11.61
CA ASN A 172 6.33 -11.09 -12.55
C ASN A 172 7.06 -10.66 -13.83
N VAL A 173 8.34 -10.27 -13.72
CA VAL A 173 9.18 -10.01 -14.91
C VAL A 173 9.30 -11.28 -15.77
N HIS A 174 9.58 -12.44 -15.16
CA HIS A 174 9.64 -13.71 -15.89
C HIS A 174 8.28 -14.11 -16.50
N ALA A 175 7.17 -13.75 -15.85
CA ALA A 175 5.83 -13.99 -16.34
C ALA A 175 5.35 -12.95 -17.38
N ASN A 176 6.20 -12.01 -17.81
CA ASN A 176 5.85 -10.87 -18.68
C ASN A 176 4.67 -10.03 -18.13
N LYS A 177 4.61 -9.87 -16.81
CA LYS A 177 3.62 -9.06 -16.11
C LYS A 177 4.28 -7.85 -15.45
N LEU A 178 3.77 -6.66 -15.74
CA LEU A 178 4.25 -5.41 -15.14
C LEU A 178 3.49 -5.09 -13.84
N LEU A 179 3.68 -5.90 -12.79
CA LEU A 179 2.99 -5.72 -11.50
C LEU A 179 3.89 -5.08 -10.42
N TYR A 180 5.00 -5.71 -10.06
CA TYR A 180 5.91 -5.23 -9.02
C TYR A 180 7.21 -4.68 -9.62
N HIS A 181 7.58 -3.46 -9.24
CA HIS A 181 8.75 -2.77 -9.78
C HIS A 181 9.60 -2.13 -8.68
N PHE A 182 10.91 -2.37 -8.70
CA PHE A 182 11.90 -1.66 -7.90
C PHE A 182 12.12 -0.24 -8.40
N LYS A 183 11.24 0.67 -8.01
CA LYS A 183 11.45 2.11 -8.18
C LYS A 183 12.43 2.62 -7.11
N PRO A 184 13.10 3.78 -7.33
CA PRO A 184 14.00 4.38 -6.34
C PRO A 184 13.39 4.53 -4.94
N LYS A 185 12.06 4.67 -4.84
CA LYS A 185 11.34 4.71 -3.55
C LYS A 185 11.37 3.41 -2.74
N ILE A 186 11.44 2.24 -3.38
CA ILE A 186 11.59 0.95 -2.69
C ILE A 186 13.03 0.83 -2.16
N HIS A 187 14.01 1.25 -2.95
CA HIS A 187 15.40 1.31 -2.50
C HIS A 187 15.58 2.27 -1.32
N MET A 188 14.98 3.46 -1.40
CA MET A 188 15.02 4.41 -0.29
C MET A 188 14.29 3.92 0.97
N LEU A 189 13.31 3.03 0.82
CA LEU A 189 12.71 2.37 1.97
C LEU A 189 13.69 1.43 2.66
N GLY A 190 14.52 0.70 1.91
CA GLY A 190 15.60 -0.12 2.49
C GLY A 190 16.56 0.71 3.34
N HIS A 191 17.00 1.87 2.82
CA HIS A 191 17.82 2.82 3.59
C HIS A 191 17.12 3.32 4.86
N LEU A 192 15.80 3.50 4.82
CA LEU A 192 15.04 3.89 6.00
C LEU A 192 15.05 2.80 7.08
N PHE A 193 15.01 1.53 6.67
CA PHE A 193 15.11 0.40 7.59
C PHE A 193 16.49 0.30 8.22
N GLU A 194 17.55 0.43 7.41
CA GLU A 194 18.93 0.47 7.88
C GLU A 194 19.17 1.64 8.85
N PHE A 195 18.65 2.81 8.50
CA PHE A 195 18.72 3.99 9.36
C PHE A 195 18.07 3.74 10.72
N ALA A 196 16.81 3.26 10.74
CA ALA A 196 16.11 2.94 11.98
C ALA A 196 16.86 1.88 12.81
N ALA A 197 17.51 0.92 12.15
CA ALA A 197 18.32 -0.10 12.81
C ALA A 197 19.59 0.47 13.48
N GLN A 198 20.24 1.43 12.83
CA GLN A 198 21.49 2.03 13.31
C GLN A 198 21.26 3.10 14.38
N THR A 199 20.28 3.97 14.18
CA THR A 199 20.05 5.14 15.04
C THR A 199 19.03 4.88 16.14
N LYS A 200 18.24 3.81 16.01
CA LYS A 200 17.04 3.52 16.82
C LYS A 200 15.96 4.60 16.71
N GLU A 201 16.09 5.58 15.81
CA GLU A 201 15.07 6.60 15.65
C GLU A 201 13.81 5.99 15.02
N ASN A 202 12.65 6.31 15.58
CA ASN A 202 11.38 5.85 15.05
C ASN A 202 11.04 6.68 13.79
N PRO A 203 10.94 6.06 12.60
CA PRO A 203 10.61 6.79 11.37
C PRO A 203 9.29 7.56 11.45
N GLU A 204 8.33 7.10 12.27
CA GLU A 204 7.05 7.77 12.48
C GLU A 204 7.23 9.15 13.13
N SER A 205 8.27 9.35 13.94
CA SER A 205 8.56 10.64 14.59
C SER A 205 8.90 11.76 13.59
N PHE A 206 9.31 11.41 12.36
CA PHE A 206 9.55 12.35 11.27
C PHE A 206 8.38 12.46 10.30
N SER A 207 7.21 11.94 10.67
CA SER A 207 5.99 12.00 9.85
C SER A 207 5.27 13.30 10.06
N ASN A 208 5.85 14.38 9.55
CA ASN A 208 5.25 15.70 9.63
C ASN A 208 4.20 15.83 8.51
N TRP A 209 3.00 15.31 8.74
CA TRP A 209 1.87 15.42 7.80
C TRP A 209 1.47 16.86 7.48
N VAL A 210 1.92 17.80 8.31
CA VAL A 210 1.73 19.24 8.14
C VAL A 210 2.31 19.72 6.80
N ASP A 211 3.41 19.13 6.32
CA ASP A 211 4.07 19.57 5.09
C ASP A 211 3.19 19.31 3.86
N GLU A 212 2.48 18.19 3.79
CA GLU A 212 1.62 17.85 2.64
C GLU A 212 0.43 18.82 2.52
N ASP A 213 -0.22 19.14 3.64
CA ASP A 213 -1.36 20.06 3.65
C ASP A 213 -0.89 21.53 3.48
N ASN A 214 0.28 21.89 4.03
CA ASN A 214 0.87 23.22 3.83
C ASN A 214 1.26 23.45 2.36
N MET A 215 1.88 22.47 1.69
CA MET A 215 2.24 22.59 0.27
C MET A 215 1.02 22.78 -0.64
N LYS A 216 -0.12 22.14 -0.33
CA LYS A 216 -1.37 22.38 -1.08
C LYS A 216 -1.90 23.80 -0.87
N TRP A 217 -1.78 24.33 0.35
CA TRP A 217 -2.19 25.71 0.65
C TRP A 217 -1.28 26.72 -0.06
N LEU A 218 0.04 26.52 -0.01
CA LEU A 218 1.01 27.33 -0.76
C LEU A 218 0.77 27.27 -2.27
N ALA A 219 0.49 26.09 -2.83
CA ALA A 219 0.16 25.95 -4.24
C ALA A 219 -1.13 26.70 -4.63
N LYS A 220 -2.15 26.71 -3.75
CA LYS A 220 -3.37 27.52 -3.96
C LYS A 220 -3.07 29.01 -3.95
N ILE A 221 -2.28 29.49 -2.99
CA ILE A 221 -1.87 30.90 -2.93
C ILE A 221 -1.11 31.28 -4.20
N ALA A 222 -0.11 30.49 -4.60
CA ALA A 222 0.65 30.73 -5.82
C ALA A 222 -0.24 30.78 -7.07
N ALA A 223 -1.25 29.88 -7.15
CA ALA A 223 -2.23 29.89 -8.25
C ALA A 223 -3.18 31.11 -8.21
N SER A 224 -3.45 31.67 -7.04
CA SER A 224 -4.23 32.90 -6.85
C SER A 224 -3.43 34.17 -7.18
N LEU A 225 -2.10 34.10 -7.16
CA LEU A 225 -1.18 35.20 -7.52
C LEU A 225 -0.89 35.29 -9.04
N LYS A 226 -1.73 34.68 -9.89
CA LYS A 226 -1.54 34.73 -11.36
C LYS A 226 -1.52 36.19 -11.88
N PRO A 227 -0.72 36.52 -12.91
CA PRO A 227 -0.45 37.90 -13.32
C PRO A 227 -1.65 38.75 -13.74
N LYS A 228 -2.81 38.14 -14.04
CA LYS A 228 -4.04 38.88 -14.37
C LYS A 228 -4.54 39.75 -13.23
N THR A 229 -4.16 39.48 -11.99
CA THR A 229 -4.51 40.31 -10.83
C THR A 229 -3.47 41.40 -10.53
N ALA A 230 -2.22 41.25 -11.01
CA ALA A 230 -1.14 42.21 -10.77
C ALA A 230 -1.03 43.29 -11.87
N GLY A 231 -1.65 43.08 -13.04
CA GLY A 231 -1.58 44.00 -14.19
C GLY A 231 -2.82 44.88 -14.41
N GLN A 232 -3.77 44.95 -13.46
CA GLN A 232 -4.95 45.83 -13.56
C GLN A 232 -4.87 47.08 -12.64
N GLN A 233 -3.70 47.35 -12.06
CA GLN A 233 -3.45 48.58 -11.31
C GLN A 233 -2.09 49.18 -11.68
N LEU A 234 -1.91 49.55 -12.95
CA LEU A 234 -1.00 50.61 -13.39
C LEU A 234 -1.60 51.32 -14.60
#